data_AF-F7PHX8-F1
#
_entry.id   AF-F7PHX8-F1
#
_cell.length_a   1.000
_cell.length_b   1.000
_cell.length_c   1.000
_cell.angle_alpha   90.00
_cell.angle_beta   90.00
_cell.angle_gamma   90.00
#
_symmetry.space_group_name_H-M   'P 1'
#
loop_
_entity.id
_entity.type
_entity.pdbx_description
1 polymer ?
#
loop_
_entity_poly.entity_id
_entity_poly.type
_entity_poly.pdbx_seq_one_letter_code
_entity_poly.pdbx_strand_id
1 'polypeptide(L)'
;MATLSHRALVVAEANGVRQWETIWRDDQTEPPRGRRSLPSSPSETTSLRAVAESLDFAHYEGVYYHADGVWTAHLACWLAVEHLLGEPLPDPRGDGALLAVRAGEASALRRWFRGAKRSVADAVVAGECSVADARAALLEALDRRAGDRKLIDGTPSTDG
;
A
#
# COMPACT_ATOMS: atom_id res chain seq x y z
N MET A 1 22.87 -9.89 -8.04
CA MET A 1 21.49 -10.00 -7.51
C MET A 1 21.27 -8.85 -6.55
N ALA A 2 20.64 -7.77 -7.00
CA ALA A 2 20.21 -6.71 -6.08
C ALA A 2 19.08 -7.29 -5.22
N THR A 3 19.31 -7.40 -3.91
CA THR A 3 18.20 -7.51 -2.95
C THR A 3 17.33 -6.28 -3.20
N LEU A 4 16.17 -6.48 -3.83
CA LEU A 4 15.12 -5.48 -3.90
C LEU A 4 14.76 -5.16 -2.44
N SER A 5 15.35 -4.09 -1.91
CA SER A 5 15.01 -3.61 -0.58
C SER A 5 13.54 -3.23 -0.63
N HIS A 6 12.68 -4.03 0.02
CA HIS A 6 11.28 -3.69 0.18
C HIS A 6 11.22 -2.33 0.87
N ARG A 7 10.69 -1.32 0.18
CA ARG A 7 10.66 0.07 0.68
C ARG A 7 9.42 0.27 1.53
N ALA A 8 9.55 0.97 2.63
CA ALA A 8 8.42 1.43 3.44
C ALA A 8 8.49 2.92 3.66
N LEU A 9 7.33 3.55 3.70
CA LEU A 9 7.19 4.91 4.21
C LEU A 9 6.88 4.83 5.71
N VAL A 10 7.55 5.64 6.52
CA VAL A 10 7.20 5.82 7.93
C VAL A 10 6.53 7.16 8.08
N VAL A 11 5.41 7.19 8.80
CA VAL A 11 4.65 8.39 9.13
C VAL A 11 4.40 8.39 10.63
N ALA A 12 4.92 9.37 11.34
CA ALA A 12 4.81 9.46 12.80
C ALA A 12 4.37 10.84 13.28
N GLU A 13 3.41 10.84 14.21
CA GLU A 13 2.84 12.04 14.83
C GLU A 13 3.52 12.39 16.18
N ALA A 14 4.86 12.34 16.24
CA ALA A 14 5.60 12.71 17.46
C ALA A 14 6.13 14.15 17.34
N ASN A 15 5.39 15.11 17.92
CA ASN A 15 5.67 16.56 17.88
C ASN A 15 5.59 17.17 16.46
N GLY A 16 4.52 16.81 15.74
CA GLY A 16 4.31 17.14 14.32
C GLY A 16 4.44 15.91 13.44
N VAL A 17 3.90 15.98 12.21
CA VAL A 17 3.99 14.87 11.26
C VAL A 17 5.40 14.80 10.70
N ARG A 18 6.02 13.63 10.84
CA ARG A 18 7.31 13.31 10.20
C ARG A 18 7.13 12.15 9.25
N GLN A 19 7.65 12.30 8.04
CA GLN A 19 7.67 11.26 7.02
C GLN A 19 9.11 10.94 6.61
N TRP A 20 9.46 9.66 6.51
CA TRP A 20 10.77 9.21 6.00
C TRP A 20 10.71 7.81 5.40
N GLU A 21 11.64 7.51 4.49
CA GLU A 21 11.78 6.17 3.91
C GLU A 21 12.56 5.23 4.84
N THR A 22 12.14 3.97 4.90
CA THR A 22 12.85 2.88 5.57
C THR A 22 12.73 1.58 4.79
N ILE A 23 13.28 0.50 5.35
CA ILE A 23 13.13 -0.86 4.84
C ILE A 23 11.89 -1.49 5.49
N TRP A 24 11.01 -2.02 4.65
CA TRP A 24 9.89 -2.85 5.08
C TRP A 24 10.38 -4.19 5.64
N ARG A 25 9.78 -4.60 6.76
CA ARG A 25 10.02 -5.87 7.44
C ARG A 25 8.70 -6.59 7.62
N ASP A 26 8.57 -7.75 6.98
CA ASP A 26 7.34 -8.55 6.99
C ASP A 26 6.98 -9.08 8.40
N ASP A 27 7.95 -9.13 9.30
CA ASP A 27 7.86 -9.63 10.68
C ASP A 27 7.66 -8.51 11.72
N GLN A 28 7.55 -7.24 11.31
CA GLN A 28 7.50 -6.10 12.24
C GLN A 28 6.26 -5.22 12.00
N THR A 29 5.72 -4.69 13.11
CA THR A 29 4.66 -3.66 13.09
C THR A 29 5.19 -2.25 13.33
N GLU A 30 6.45 -2.13 13.74
CA GLU A 30 7.20 -0.88 13.90
C GLU A 30 8.36 -0.82 12.91
N PRO A 31 8.81 0.38 12.50
CA PRO A 31 9.95 0.49 11.61
C PRO A 31 11.22 -0.02 12.31
N PRO A 32 12.15 -0.67 11.58
CA PRO A 32 13.40 -1.14 12.17
C PRO A 32 14.19 0.01 12.77
N ARG A 33 14.70 -0.19 14.00
CA ARG A 33 15.51 0.80 14.70
C ARG A 33 16.87 0.97 14.00
N GLY A 34 16.97 1.97 13.13
CA GLY A 34 18.19 2.29 12.39
C GLY A 34 18.07 3.65 11.70
N ARG A 35 19.00 4.56 11.98
CA ARG A 35 18.98 5.95 11.49
C ARG A 35 19.07 6.02 9.96
N ARG A 36 18.12 6.73 9.34
CA ARG A 36 18.43 7.71 8.29
C ARG A 36 17.35 8.80 8.27
N SER A 37 17.66 9.96 8.86
CA SER A 37 16.85 11.16 8.71
C SER A 37 17.07 11.72 7.31
N LEU A 38 16.07 11.62 6.44
CA LEU A 38 15.97 12.49 5.27
C LEU A 38 15.28 13.80 5.72
N PRO A 39 15.63 14.95 5.12
CA PRO A 39 15.02 16.22 5.49
C PRO A 39 13.50 16.15 5.31
N SER A 40 12.80 16.45 6.39
CA SER A 40 11.34 16.44 6.50
C SER A 40 10.76 17.72 5.91
N SER A 41 9.73 17.62 5.08
CA SER A 41 8.78 18.71 4.90
C SER A 41 7.72 18.60 5.99
N PRO A 42 7.44 19.66 6.77
CA PRO A 42 6.29 19.65 7.66
C PRO A 42 5.02 19.54 6.80
N SER A 43 4.27 18.45 6.95
CA SER A 43 2.90 18.35 6.46
C SER A 43 1.96 18.48 7.64
N GLU A 44 0.84 19.17 7.42
CA GLU A 44 -0.29 19.17 8.35
C GLU A 44 -0.78 17.73 8.56
N THR A 45 -1.36 17.47 9.72
CA THR A 45 -1.88 16.17 10.21
C THR A 45 -2.21 15.21 9.07
N THR A 46 -1.28 14.31 8.72
CA THR A 46 -1.48 13.40 7.60
C THR A 46 -2.22 12.20 8.14
N SER A 47 -3.55 12.29 8.14
CA SER A 47 -4.40 11.13 8.37
C SER A 47 -3.90 9.98 7.50
N LEU A 48 -4.01 8.75 7.99
CA LEU A 48 -3.57 7.59 7.19
C LEU A 48 -4.29 7.50 5.82
N ARG A 49 -5.48 8.12 5.69
CA ARG A 49 -6.17 8.33 4.41
C ARG A 49 -5.38 9.26 3.50
N ALA A 50 -4.97 10.44 3.97
CA ALA A 50 -4.14 11.36 3.20
C ALA A 50 -2.80 10.73 2.80
N VAL A 51 -2.22 9.86 3.66
CA VAL A 51 -1.04 9.07 3.28
C VAL A 51 -1.36 8.14 2.11
N ALA A 52 -2.48 7.43 2.15
CA ALA A 52 -2.89 6.52 1.07
C ALA A 52 -3.13 7.28 -0.25
N GLU A 53 -3.77 8.44 -0.19
CA GLU A 53 -4.09 9.29 -1.36
C GLU A 53 -2.84 9.85 -2.06
N SER A 54 -1.73 10.03 -1.34
CA SER A 54 -0.47 10.55 -1.91
C SER A 54 0.62 9.49 -2.08
N LEU A 55 0.34 8.22 -1.77
CA LEU A 55 1.36 7.16 -1.77
C LEU A 55 1.70 6.73 -3.20
N ASP A 56 3.00 6.57 -3.47
CA ASP A 56 3.47 5.86 -4.67
C ASP A 56 3.42 4.33 -4.41
N PHE A 57 2.27 3.72 -4.71
CA PHE A 57 2.03 2.29 -4.51
C PHE A 57 2.91 1.39 -5.41
N ALA A 58 3.46 1.92 -6.50
CA ALA A 58 4.42 1.18 -7.32
C ALA A 58 5.82 1.14 -6.69
N HIS A 59 6.16 2.13 -5.87
CA HIS A 59 7.48 2.26 -5.26
C HIS A 59 7.56 1.75 -3.82
N TYR A 60 6.46 1.85 -3.06
CA TYR A 60 6.38 1.43 -1.67
C TYR A 60 5.68 0.09 -1.50
N GLU A 61 6.24 -0.76 -0.64
CA GLU A 61 5.69 -2.07 -0.26
C GLU A 61 4.82 -1.99 1.01
N GLY A 62 4.96 -0.92 1.80
CA GLY A 62 4.15 -0.72 2.99
C GLY A 62 4.38 0.61 3.69
N VAL A 63 3.57 0.85 4.71
CA VAL A 63 3.59 2.05 5.53
C VAL A 63 3.61 1.67 7.00
N TYR A 64 4.58 2.20 7.75
CA TYR A 64 4.54 2.21 9.21
C TYR A 64 3.90 3.52 9.67
N TYR A 65 2.77 3.43 10.38
CA TYR A 65 2.03 4.58 10.85
C TYR A 65 2.00 4.61 12.38
N HIS A 66 2.40 5.73 12.96
CA HIS A 66 2.38 5.97 14.41
C HIS A 66 1.45 7.12 14.76
N ALA A 67 0.32 6.75 15.39
CA ALA A 67 -0.67 7.65 15.94
C ALA A 67 -1.08 7.17 17.34
N ASP A 68 -1.48 8.09 18.21
CA ASP A 68 -1.94 7.79 19.57
C ASP A 68 -0.98 6.92 20.40
N GLY A 69 0.33 7.03 20.13
CA GLY A 69 1.37 6.25 20.83
C GLY A 69 1.50 4.79 20.37
N VAL A 70 0.83 4.39 19.29
CA VAL A 70 0.80 3.00 18.79
C VAL A 70 1.34 2.93 17.36
N TRP A 71 2.25 1.98 17.13
CA TRP A 71 2.72 1.62 15.80
C TRP A 71 1.78 0.63 15.12
N THR A 72 1.48 0.90 13.86
CA THR A 72 0.74 0.01 12.98
C THR A 72 1.49 -0.13 11.66
N ALA A 73 1.37 -1.31 11.04
CA ALA A 73 1.96 -1.58 9.73
C ALA A 73 0.85 -1.86 8.71
N HIS A 74 0.99 -1.28 7.53
CA HIS A 74 0.05 -1.42 6.44
C HIS A 74 0.79 -1.89 5.19
N LEU A 75 0.32 -2.97 4.56
CA LEU A 75 0.85 -3.41 3.28
C LEU A 75 0.28 -2.52 2.17
N ALA A 76 1.15 -2.00 1.31
CA ALA A 76 0.75 -1.26 0.12
C ALA A 76 0.35 -2.25 -0.97
N CYS A 77 -0.93 -2.22 -1.34
CA CYS A 77 -1.51 -3.10 -2.35
C CYS A 77 -1.77 -2.28 -3.61
N TRP A 78 -0.80 -2.27 -4.53
CA TRP A 78 -0.97 -1.62 -5.84
C TRP A 78 -1.98 -2.39 -6.69
N LEU A 79 -3.10 -1.76 -7.05
CA LEU A 79 -4.26 -2.38 -7.70
C LEU A 79 -4.11 -2.47 -9.22
N ALA A 80 -3.28 -1.63 -9.82
CA ALA A 80 -3.12 -1.60 -11.28
C ALA A 80 -2.77 -2.96 -11.88
N VAL A 81 -3.53 -3.40 -12.88
CA VAL A 81 -3.36 -4.67 -13.61
C VAL A 81 -2.77 -4.48 -15.00
N GLU A 82 -2.80 -3.25 -15.52
CA GLU A 82 -2.38 -2.83 -16.86
C GLU A 82 -0.93 -3.25 -17.14
N HIS A 83 -0.05 -3.14 -16.14
CA HIS A 83 1.34 -3.60 -16.25
C HIS A 83 1.47 -5.11 -16.51
N LEU A 84 0.51 -5.94 -16.10
CA LEU A 84 0.47 -7.38 -16.40
C LEU A 84 -0.09 -7.65 -17.79
N LEU A 85 -0.91 -6.73 -18.30
CA LEU A 85 -1.54 -6.79 -19.61
C LEU A 85 -0.65 -6.18 -20.71
N GLY A 86 0.41 -5.47 -20.34
CA GLY A 86 1.25 -4.70 -21.27
C GLY A 86 0.61 -3.37 -21.71
N GLU A 87 -0.42 -2.92 -21.01
CA GLU A 87 -1.17 -1.70 -21.28
C GLU A 87 -0.53 -0.49 -20.57
N PRO A 88 -0.67 0.73 -21.14
CA PRO A 88 -0.17 1.94 -20.50
C PRO A 88 -0.94 2.23 -19.20
N LEU A 89 -0.19 2.56 -18.15
CA LEU A 89 -0.74 2.98 -16.85
C LEU A 89 -1.12 4.46 -16.89
N PRO A 90 -2.38 4.83 -16.65
CA PRO A 90 -2.80 6.24 -16.61
C PRO A 90 -2.12 7.02 -15.48
N ASP A 91 -2.04 6.41 -14.30
CA ASP A 91 -1.26 6.88 -13.16
C ASP A 91 -0.42 5.71 -12.61
N PRO A 92 0.90 5.67 -12.89
CA PRO A 92 1.74 4.59 -12.42
C PRO A 92 1.98 4.62 -10.91
N ARG A 93 1.60 5.69 -10.19
CA ARG A 93 1.87 5.87 -8.76
C ARG A 93 0.66 5.59 -7.87
N GLY A 94 -0.53 6.03 -8.25
CA GLY A 94 -1.63 6.31 -7.32
C GLY A 94 -2.75 5.29 -7.13
N ASP A 95 -2.80 4.18 -7.88
CA ASP A 95 -3.94 3.25 -7.76
C ASP A 95 -3.66 2.09 -6.78
N GLY A 96 -3.94 2.30 -5.50
CA GLY A 96 -3.71 1.26 -4.50
C GLY A 96 -4.54 1.41 -3.23
N ALA A 97 -4.39 0.42 -2.36
CA ALA A 97 -5.00 0.41 -1.04
C ALA A 97 -3.98 0.04 0.05
N LEU A 98 -4.15 0.60 1.24
CA LEU A 98 -3.39 0.23 2.43
C LEU A 98 -4.21 -0.75 3.28
N LEU A 99 -3.67 -1.96 3.50
CA LEU A 99 -4.28 -2.96 4.37
C LEU A 99 -3.43 -3.16 5.61
N ALA A 100 -4.00 -2.94 6.79
CA ALA A 100 -3.34 -3.21 8.06
C ALA A 100 -2.92 -4.68 8.17
N VAL A 101 -1.69 -4.92 8.64
CA VAL A 101 -1.11 -6.26 8.81
C VAL A 101 -0.63 -6.47 10.24
N ARG A 102 -0.79 -7.69 10.74
CA ARG A 102 -0.15 -8.14 11.98
C ARG A 102 1.28 -8.62 11.68
N ALA A 103 2.14 -8.63 12.69
CA ALA A 103 3.51 -9.12 12.56
C ALA A 103 3.53 -10.56 11.97
N GLY A 104 4.30 -10.76 10.89
CA GLY A 104 4.42 -12.06 10.22
C GLY A 104 3.34 -12.35 9.16
N GLU A 105 2.27 -11.56 9.06
CA GLU A 105 1.22 -11.78 8.05
C GLU A 105 1.59 -11.22 6.66
N ALA A 106 2.49 -10.22 6.61
CA ALA A 106 2.75 -9.42 5.41
C ALA A 106 3.21 -10.27 4.21
N SER A 107 4.14 -11.22 4.40
CA SER A 107 4.60 -12.07 3.30
C SER A 107 3.47 -12.95 2.73
N ALA A 108 2.63 -13.49 3.61
CA ALA A 108 1.51 -14.33 3.20
C ALA A 108 0.45 -13.51 2.45
N LEU A 109 0.12 -12.32 2.96
CA LEU A 109 -0.79 -11.39 2.29
C LEU A 109 -0.26 -10.94 0.93
N ARG A 110 1.03 -10.58 0.83
CA ARG A 110 1.67 -10.19 -0.43
C ARG A 110 1.63 -11.32 -1.47
N ARG A 111 1.95 -12.55 -1.06
CA ARG A 111 1.85 -13.72 -1.96
C ARG A 111 0.42 -13.95 -2.44
N TRP A 112 -0.54 -13.88 -1.53
CA TRP A 112 -1.95 -14.00 -1.88
C TRP A 112 -2.40 -12.89 -2.86
N PHE A 113 -2.06 -11.64 -2.58
CA PHE A 113 -2.47 -10.50 -3.40
C PHE A 113 -1.87 -10.56 -4.81
N ARG A 114 -0.59 -10.96 -4.94
CA ARG A 114 0.02 -11.22 -6.25
C ARG A 114 -0.72 -12.31 -7.03
N GLY A 115 -1.21 -13.34 -6.34
CA GLY A 115 -2.04 -14.38 -6.94
C GLY A 115 -3.38 -13.81 -7.43
N ALA A 116 -4.07 -13.04 -6.59
CA ALA A 116 -5.33 -12.38 -6.95
C ALA A 116 -5.17 -11.47 -8.18
N LYS A 117 -4.11 -10.65 -8.24
CA LYS A 117 -3.80 -9.81 -9.40
C LYS A 117 -3.64 -10.61 -10.69
N ARG A 118 -2.94 -11.75 -10.63
CA ARG A 118 -2.78 -12.63 -11.80
C ARG A 118 -4.11 -13.22 -12.23
N SER A 119 -4.91 -13.72 -11.30
CA SER A 119 -6.23 -14.26 -11.63
C SER A 119 -7.17 -13.22 -12.25
N VAL A 120 -7.13 -11.97 -11.78
CA VAL A 120 -7.89 -10.88 -12.40
C VAL A 120 -7.36 -10.55 -13.79
N ALA A 121 -6.03 -10.49 -13.96
CA ALA A 121 -5.43 -10.28 -15.29
C ALA A 121 -5.80 -11.40 -16.27
N ASP A 122 -5.77 -12.67 -15.84
CA ASP A 122 -6.17 -13.82 -16.64
C ASP A 122 -7.65 -13.72 -17.06
N ALA A 123 -8.54 -13.31 -16.15
CA ALA A 123 -9.96 -13.08 -16.44
C ALA A 123 -10.17 -11.94 -17.45
N VAL A 124 -9.36 -10.87 -17.37
CA VAL A 124 -9.38 -9.79 -18.36
C VAL A 124 -8.94 -10.29 -19.73
N VAL A 125 -7.86 -11.06 -19.80
CA VAL A 125 -7.38 -11.67 -21.06
C VAL A 125 -8.42 -12.62 -21.66
N ALA A 126 -9.15 -13.36 -20.82
CA ALA A 126 -10.24 -14.24 -21.23
C ALA A 126 -11.52 -13.49 -21.66
N GLY A 127 -11.61 -12.17 -21.43
CA GLY A 127 -12.80 -11.37 -21.71
C GLY A 127 -13.94 -11.56 -20.69
N GLU A 128 -13.66 -12.17 -19.54
CA GLU A 128 -14.61 -12.42 -18.45
C GLU A 128 -14.72 -11.21 -17.50
N CYS A 129 -13.74 -10.31 -17.54
CA CYS A 129 -13.65 -9.09 -16.74
C CYS A 129 -13.14 -7.94 -17.62
N SER A 130 -13.63 -6.71 -17.40
CA SER A 130 -13.06 -5.54 -18.08
C SER A 130 -11.87 -4.97 -17.31
N VAL A 131 -10.96 -4.28 -17.99
CA VAL A 131 -9.87 -3.53 -17.32
C VAL A 131 -10.44 -2.52 -16.31
N ALA A 132 -11.57 -1.89 -16.64
CA ALA A 132 -12.25 -0.93 -15.76
C ALA A 132 -12.77 -1.58 -14.46
N ASP A 133 -13.22 -2.83 -14.53
CA ASP A 133 -13.76 -3.56 -13.37
C ASP A 133 -12.67 -4.26 -12.54
N ALA A 134 -11.49 -4.49 -13.12
CA ALA A 134 -10.38 -5.19 -12.47
C ALA A 134 -9.98 -4.55 -11.14
N ARG A 135 -9.93 -3.22 -11.08
CA ARG A 135 -9.65 -2.47 -9.85
C ARG A 135 -10.69 -2.77 -8.76
N ALA A 136 -11.97 -2.66 -9.10
CA ALA A 136 -13.06 -2.91 -8.16
C ALA A 136 -13.04 -4.36 -7.65
N ALA A 137 -12.79 -5.33 -8.54
CA ALA A 137 -12.68 -6.73 -8.19
C ALA A 137 -11.53 -7.01 -7.18
N LEU A 138 -10.36 -6.37 -7.38
CA LEU A 138 -9.23 -6.50 -6.46
C LEU A 138 -9.50 -5.83 -5.11
N LEU A 139 -10.16 -4.66 -5.11
CA LEU A 139 -10.53 -3.96 -3.89
C LEU A 139 -11.55 -4.78 -3.08
N GLU A 140 -12.56 -5.35 -3.73
CA GLU A 140 -13.53 -6.24 -3.08
C GLU A 140 -12.86 -7.51 -2.53
N ALA A 141 -11.90 -8.08 -3.25
CA ALA A 141 -11.12 -9.21 -2.76
C ALA A 141 -10.28 -8.83 -1.52
N LEU A 142 -9.69 -7.62 -1.51
CA LEU A 142 -8.97 -7.09 -0.35
C LEU A 142 -9.89 -6.84 0.83
N ASP A 143 -11.07 -6.28 0.62
CA ASP A 143 -12.07 -6.02 1.66
C ASP A 143 -12.51 -7.33 2.34
N ARG A 144 -12.90 -8.33 1.53
CA ARG A 144 -13.20 -9.68 2.04
C ARG A 144 -12.02 -10.32 2.76
N ARG A 145 -10.80 -10.08 2.29
CA ARG A 145 -9.58 -10.58 2.93
C ARG A 145 -9.28 -9.83 4.21
N ALA A 146 -9.58 -8.53 4.30
CA ALA A 146 -9.24 -7.67 5.42
C ALA A 146 -9.89 -8.16 6.72
N GLY A 147 -11.17 -8.57 6.65
CA GLY A 147 -11.91 -9.03 7.82
C GLY A 147 -12.09 -7.88 8.82
N ASP A 148 -11.52 -8.01 10.02
CA ASP A 148 -11.58 -6.98 11.06
C ASP A 148 -10.51 -5.87 10.91
N ARG A 149 -9.57 -6.05 9.96
CA ARG A 149 -8.43 -5.15 9.78
C ARG A 149 -8.82 -3.93 8.94
N LYS A 150 -8.17 -2.80 9.24
CA LYS A 150 -8.38 -1.54 8.52
C LYS A 150 -7.89 -1.65 7.07
N LEU A 151 -8.78 -1.41 6.13
CA LEU A 151 -8.50 -1.20 4.71
C LEU A 151 -8.75 0.27 4.36
N ILE A 152 -7.84 0.88 3.62
CA ILE A 152 -7.95 2.29 3.20
C ILE A 152 -7.70 2.33 1.71
N ASP A 153 -8.74 2.72 0.97
CA ASP A 153 -8.62 3.03 -0.44
C ASP A 153 -7.83 4.34 -0.62
N GLY A 154 -6.82 4.31 -1.50
CA GLY A 154 -5.98 5.43 -1.88
C GLY A 154 -6.56 6.29 -3.01
N THR A 155 -7.75 6.00 -3.54
CA THR A 155 -8.38 6.94 -4.48
C THR A 155 -8.65 8.28 -3.78
N PRO A 156 -8.23 9.40 -4.40
CA PRO A 156 -8.52 10.71 -3.86
C PRO A 156 -10.04 10.91 -3.77
N SER A 157 -10.48 11.36 -2.60
CA SER A 157 -11.88 11.70 -2.36
C SER A 157 -12.30 12.81 -3.34
N THR A 158 -13.34 12.59 -4.16
CA THR A 158 -13.82 13.56 -5.16
C THR A 158 -14.57 14.76 -4.58
N ASP A 159 -14.59 14.92 -3.26
CA ASP A 159 -15.21 16.08 -2.61
C ASP A 159 -14.30 17.31 -2.75
N GLY A 160 -14.58 18.10 -3.81
CA GLY A 160 -14.10 19.46 -4.05
C GLY A 160 -15.25 20.37 -4.43
#